data_AF-A0A200PXX8-F1
#
_entry.id   AF-A0A200PXX8-F1
#
_cell.length_a   1.000
_cell.length_b   1.000
_cell.length_c   1.000
_cell.angle_alpha   90.00
_cell.angle_beta   90.00
_cell.angle_gamma   90.00
#
_symmetry.space_group_name_H-M   'P 1'
#
loop_
_entity.id
_entity.type
_entity.pdbx_description
1 polymer ?
#
loop_
_entity_poly.entity_id
_entity_poly.type
_entity_poly.pdbx_seq_one_letter_code
_entity_poly.pdbx_strand_id
1 'polypeptide(L)'
;MDDEEEVIMIGNYDAADDHFRNKHRKLNDNDNNDPAAAALNFAARSYQLEALEKAKRENTIVFLETGSGKTLIAIMLLRNYAYLLRKPSQFVVVFLVPTVVLVTQRSRLIFCINFSFHESFSISCDFMCLRRKWKFPSVFFFSLQLLVMTPQILLDALRHSFLKLDTIKLLIFDECHNARGRSPYACIMTEFYHPQLRSDSALLPRIFGLTASPINSKGSSSSNKYGKKILELESLMNSKVYTVAHESVLAEFIPFAKTKLKFYKHVDMPPALFVKLADHLKRAKLKNEQSLKELHPEDTAEESALKKVSKLFATFMYCLTDLGVWLALKAAESISRTEAHHLFWGNSKDGIIQSIIISFSEDVFQAFSACVPSVVDLANSD
;
A
#
# COMPACT_ATOMS: atom_id res chain seq x y z
N MET A 1 14.21 31.48 -4.63
CA MET A 1 12.79 31.15 -4.80
C MET A 1 12.70 29.74 -4.31
N ASP A 2 12.52 29.68 -2.99
CA ASP A 2 12.70 28.51 -2.15
C ASP A 2 11.45 27.64 -2.26
N ASP A 3 11.65 26.38 -2.65
CA ASP A 3 10.61 25.36 -2.58
C ASP A 3 10.53 24.87 -1.13
N GLU A 4 9.45 25.26 -0.45
CA GLU A 4 9.07 24.76 0.88
C GLU A 4 8.71 23.27 0.80
N GLU A 5 9.68 22.39 1.06
CA GLU A 5 9.39 20.98 1.37
C GLU A 5 8.85 20.87 2.80
N GLU A 6 7.64 20.34 2.91
CA GLU A 6 6.86 20.16 4.13
C GLU A 6 7.60 19.26 5.15
N VAL A 7 8.19 19.90 6.17
CA VAL A 7 8.88 19.23 7.28
C VAL A 7 7.86 18.60 8.22
N ILE A 8 7.67 17.28 8.15
CA ILE A 8 6.84 16.55 9.12
C ILE A 8 7.67 16.32 10.39
N MET A 9 7.64 17.30 11.30
CA MET A 9 8.08 17.13 12.70
C MET A 9 7.05 16.29 13.45
N ILE A 10 7.29 14.99 13.64
CA ILE A 10 6.51 14.19 14.59
C ILE A 10 7.04 14.52 15.99
N GLY A 11 6.22 15.21 16.76
CA GLY A 11 6.55 15.73 18.08
C GLY A 11 7.06 14.67 19.07
N ASN A 12 7.95 15.13 19.94
CA ASN A 12 8.42 14.41 21.11
C ASN A 12 7.23 13.90 21.95
N TYR A 13 7.14 12.59 22.12
CA TYR A 13 6.29 11.99 23.16
C TYR A 13 7.08 11.91 24.46
N ASP A 14 7.32 13.06 25.11
CA ASP A 14 8.08 13.18 26.37
C ASP A 14 7.19 13.07 27.64
N ALA A 15 5.94 12.62 27.53
CA ALA A 15 4.97 12.71 28.65
C ALA A 15 4.68 11.39 29.40
N ALA A 16 5.32 10.27 29.07
CA ALA A 16 5.02 8.96 29.69
C ALA A 16 6.12 8.42 30.62
N ASP A 17 7.22 9.15 30.80
CA ASP A 17 8.49 8.57 31.30
C ASP A 17 8.65 8.58 32.84
N ASP A 18 7.90 9.40 33.58
CA ASP A 18 8.18 9.59 35.01
C ASP A 18 7.51 8.58 35.95
N HIS A 19 6.44 7.89 35.51
CA HIS A 19 5.70 6.95 36.38
C HIS A 19 6.25 5.52 36.37
N PHE A 20 7.15 5.17 35.45
CA PHE A 20 7.67 3.80 35.27
C PHE A 20 9.04 3.55 35.94
N ARG A 21 9.69 4.61 36.43
CA ARG A 21 11.07 4.61 36.94
C ARG A 21 11.30 3.76 38.20
N ASN A 22 10.23 3.39 38.92
CA ASN A 22 10.34 2.72 40.21
C ASN A 22 10.21 1.19 40.20
N LYS A 23 9.98 0.53 39.06
CA LYS A 23 9.78 -0.94 39.04
C LYS A 23 11.01 -1.77 38.64
N HIS A 24 12.05 -1.15 38.07
CA HIS A 24 13.25 -1.87 37.63
C HIS A 24 14.42 -1.69 38.60
N ARG A 25 14.32 -2.36 39.76
CA ARG A 25 15.49 -2.59 40.62
C ARG A 25 15.43 -3.99 41.21
N LYS A 26 15.80 -4.97 40.37
CA LYS A 26 16.40 -6.29 40.68
C LYS A 26 15.93 -7.30 39.62
N LEU A 27 16.88 -7.77 38.81
CA LEU A 27 17.03 -9.15 38.35
C LEU A 27 18.21 -9.17 37.38
N ASN A 28 19.41 -9.37 37.94
CA ASN A 28 20.51 -10.02 37.23
C ASN A 28 20.45 -11.50 37.64
N ASP A 29 20.39 -12.41 36.68
CA ASP A 29 21.46 -13.38 36.40
C ASP A 29 20.98 -14.45 35.39
N ASN A 30 21.87 -14.72 34.42
CA ASN A 30 22.04 -15.93 33.61
C ASN A 30 20.83 -16.84 33.34
N ASP A 31 20.20 -16.66 32.17
CA ASP A 31 19.90 -17.78 31.26
C ASP A 31 19.66 -17.26 29.82
N ASN A 32 20.23 -17.95 28.85
CA ASN A 32 20.34 -17.56 27.43
C ASN A 32 19.05 -17.75 26.61
N ASN A 33 17.87 -17.64 27.23
CA ASN A 33 16.59 -17.72 26.53
C ASN A 33 15.80 -16.45 26.80
N ASP A 34 15.76 -15.56 25.81
CA ASP A 34 14.87 -14.41 25.84
C ASP A 34 13.40 -14.90 25.79
N PRO A 35 12.63 -14.78 26.88
CA PRO A 35 11.24 -15.26 26.94
C PRO A 35 10.34 -14.55 25.93
N ALA A 36 10.70 -13.34 25.50
CA ALA A 36 9.95 -12.59 24.51
C ALA A 36 10.18 -13.10 23.07
N ALA A 37 11.40 -13.57 22.77
CA ALA A 37 11.69 -14.25 21.51
C ALA A 37 10.95 -15.59 21.43
N ALA A 38 10.89 -16.33 22.54
CA ALA A 38 10.13 -17.58 22.62
C ALA A 38 8.61 -17.34 22.44
N ALA A 39 8.04 -16.29 23.05
CA ALA A 39 6.62 -15.96 22.90
C ALA A 39 6.25 -15.54 21.47
N LEU A 40 7.12 -14.79 20.77
CA LEU A 40 6.89 -14.43 19.37
C LEU A 40 6.95 -15.65 18.45
N ASN A 41 7.93 -16.53 18.69
CA ASN A 41 8.04 -17.80 17.95
C ASN A 41 6.85 -18.71 18.21
N PHE A 42 6.28 -18.68 19.42
CA PHE A 42 5.08 -19.45 19.78
C PHE A 42 3.81 -18.92 19.11
N ALA A 43 3.72 -17.61 18.84
CA ALA A 43 2.61 -17.00 18.11
C ALA A 43 2.77 -17.06 16.58
N ALA A 44 3.96 -17.38 16.09
CA ALA A 44 4.26 -17.43 14.66
C ALA A 44 3.71 -18.71 14.02
N ARG A 45 3.19 -18.57 12.80
CA ARG A 45 2.66 -19.70 12.02
C ARG A 45 3.80 -20.56 11.49
N SER A 46 3.54 -21.84 11.25
CA SER A 46 4.54 -22.82 10.78
C SER A 46 5.30 -22.34 9.53
N TYR A 47 4.60 -21.81 8.53
CA TYR A 47 5.22 -21.29 7.31
C TYR A 47 6.10 -20.05 7.55
N GLN A 48 5.81 -19.25 8.59
CA GLN A 48 6.60 -18.07 8.97
C GLN A 48 7.91 -18.50 9.65
N LEU A 49 7.85 -19.55 10.48
CA LEU A 49 9.03 -20.16 11.09
C LEU A 49 9.94 -20.81 10.04
N GLU A 50 9.38 -21.51 9.06
CA GLU A 50 10.16 -22.07 7.95
C GLU A 50 10.84 -20.97 7.12
N ALA A 51 10.11 -19.88 6.82
CA ALA A 51 10.65 -18.73 6.11
C ALA A 51 11.83 -18.09 6.88
N LEU A 52 11.67 -17.94 8.20
CA LEU A 52 12.71 -17.40 9.09
C LEU A 52 13.95 -18.29 9.09
N GLU A 53 13.78 -19.60 9.22
CA GLU A 53 14.91 -20.54 9.25
C GLU A 53 15.71 -20.53 7.94
N LYS A 54 15.05 -20.36 6.79
CA LYS A 54 15.74 -20.15 5.51
C LYS A 54 16.48 -18.80 5.48
N ALA A 55 15.81 -17.72 5.88
CA ALA A 55 16.38 -16.37 5.91
C ALA A 55 17.60 -16.23 6.84
N LYS A 56 17.68 -17.04 7.91
CA LYS A 56 18.84 -17.10 8.80
C LYS A 56 20.08 -17.72 8.12
N ARG A 57 19.88 -18.65 7.18
CA ARG A 57 20.96 -19.42 6.53
C ARG A 57 21.43 -18.76 5.24
N GLU A 58 20.50 -18.24 4.44
CA GLU A 58 20.79 -17.68 3.12
C GLU A 58 20.04 -16.38 2.82
N ASN A 59 20.55 -15.62 1.84
CA ASN A 59 19.85 -14.45 1.32
C ASN A 59 18.52 -14.93 0.71
N THR A 60 17.40 -14.40 1.20
CA THR A 60 16.08 -14.96 0.90
C THR A 60 15.11 -13.87 0.47
N ILE A 61 14.34 -14.13 -0.59
CA ILE A 61 13.16 -13.35 -0.98
C ILE A 61 11.91 -14.13 -0.57
N VAL A 62 11.19 -13.65 0.43
CA VAL A 62 9.93 -14.24 0.86
C VAL A 62 8.81 -13.75 -0.05
N PHE A 63 8.29 -14.67 -0.87
CA PHE A 63 7.14 -14.49 -1.72
C PHE A 63 5.91 -15.16 -1.08
N LEU A 64 5.08 -14.33 -0.45
CA LEU A 64 3.83 -14.73 0.20
C LEU A 64 2.76 -13.67 -0.05
N GLU A 65 1.49 -14.04 -0.07
CA GLU A 65 0.39 -13.11 -0.33
C GLU A 65 0.30 -11.94 0.66
N THR A 66 -0.41 -10.89 0.29
CA THR A 66 -0.72 -9.78 1.21
C THR A 66 -1.55 -10.28 2.38
N GLY A 67 -1.25 -9.80 3.59
CA GLY A 67 -1.91 -10.28 4.81
C GLY A 67 -1.31 -11.56 5.43
N SER A 68 -0.34 -12.21 4.77
CA SER A 68 0.36 -13.40 5.31
C SER A 68 1.32 -13.12 6.48
N GLY A 69 1.52 -11.85 6.87
CA GLY A 69 2.42 -11.47 7.95
C GLY A 69 3.91 -11.43 7.55
N LYS A 70 4.25 -11.10 6.29
CA LYS A 70 5.64 -10.94 5.84
C LYS A 70 6.51 -10.06 6.75
N THR A 71 5.94 -8.95 7.25
CA THR A 71 6.65 -8.04 8.17
C THR A 71 6.96 -8.70 9.51
N LEU A 72 6.13 -9.62 10.00
CA LEU A 72 6.40 -10.37 11.23
C LEU A 72 7.66 -11.24 11.07
N ILE A 73 7.82 -11.88 9.91
CA ILE A 73 9.03 -12.67 9.59
C ILE A 73 10.27 -11.79 9.62
N ALA A 74 10.19 -10.58 9.05
CA ALA A 74 11.29 -9.61 9.08
C ALA A 74 11.66 -9.15 10.50
N ILE A 75 10.66 -8.97 11.38
CA ILE A 75 10.88 -8.63 12.79
C ILE A 75 11.52 -9.80 13.55
N MET A 76 11.06 -11.03 13.32
CA MET A 76 11.69 -12.22 13.91
C MET A 76 13.15 -12.37 13.46
N LEU A 77 13.42 -12.09 12.19
CA LEU A 77 14.79 -12.08 11.66
C LEU A 77 15.63 -10.96 12.31
N LEU A 78 15.07 -9.75 12.44
CA LEU A 78 15.73 -8.64 13.13
C LEU A 78 16.13 -9.02 14.57
N ARG A 79 15.23 -9.68 15.32
CA ARG A 79 15.52 -10.17 16.68
C ARG A 79 16.65 -11.19 16.70
N ASN A 80 16.68 -12.10 15.72
CA ASN A 80 17.79 -13.04 15.58
C ASN A 80 19.14 -12.33 15.39
N TYR A 81 19.16 -11.11 14.81
CA TYR A 81 20.36 -10.29 14.67
C TYR A 81 20.57 -9.30 15.84
N ALA A 82 19.65 -9.20 16.80
CA ALA A 82 19.69 -8.16 17.84
C ALA A 82 20.98 -8.19 18.68
N TYR A 83 21.51 -9.38 18.97
CA TYR A 83 22.76 -9.54 19.72
C TYR A 83 23.96 -8.86 19.04
N LEU A 84 23.98 -8.76 17.70
CA LEU A 84 25.02 -8.08 16.93
C LEU A 84 24.86 -6.56 16.92
N LEU A 85 23.70 -6.04 17.29
CA LEU A 85 23.33 -4.63 17.17
C LEU A 85 23.33 -3.91 18.53
N ARG A 86 23.39 -4.65 19.65
CA ARG A 86 23.48 -4.06 20.99
C ARG A 86 24.74 -3.22 21.10
N LYS A 87 24.60 -2.00 21.61
CA LYS A 87 25.73 -1.09 21.80
C LYS A 87 26.70 -1.66 22.84
N PRO A 88 28.02 -1.56 22.62
CA PRO A 88 28.74 -0.65 21.70
C PRO A 88 29.04 -1.19 20.28
N SER A 89 28.14 -1.95 19.65
CA SER A 89 28.28 -2.35 18.23
C SER A 89 28.29 -1.17 17.25
N GLN A 90 29.11 -1.27 16.20
CA GLN A 90 29.09 -0.36 15.04
C GLN A 90 28.05 -0.74 13.98
N PHE A 91 27.38 -1.88 14.14
CA PHE A 91 26.51 -2.44 13.12
C PHE A 91 25.08 -1.89 13.18
N VAL A 92 24.46 -1.80 12.01
CA VAL A 92 23.08 -1.36 11.83
C VAL A 92 22.28 -2.36 11.01
N VAL A 93 20.95 -2.28 11.13
CA VAL A 93 20.01 -2.91 10.19
C VAL A 93 19.27 -1.83 9.45
N VAL A 94 19.10 -2.03 8.14
CA VAL A 94 18.35 -1.11 7.30
C VAL A 94 17.12 -1.81 6.75
N PHE A 95 15.96 -1.20 6.95
CA PHE A 95 14.67 -1.64 6.43
C PHE A 95 14.19 -0.63 5.39
N LEU A 96 14.15 -1.06 4.15
CA LEU A 96 13.80 -0.22 3.01
C LEU A 96 12.33 -0.39 2.62
N VAL A 97 11.60 0.72 2.54
CA VAL A 97 10.20 0.77 2.11
C VAL A 97 10.00 1.71 0.92
N PRO A 98 9.09 1.41 -0.02
CA PRO A 98 9.06 2.09 -1.31
C PRO A 98 8.62 3.56 -1.24
N THR A 99 7.86 3.99 -0.22
CA THR A 99 7.37 5.37 -0.11
C THR A 99 7.54 5.92 1.30
N VAL A 100 7.62 7.26 1.41
CA VAL A 100 7.77 7.97 2.70
C VAL A 100 6.60 7.70 3.65
N VAL A 101 5.35 7.65 3.14
CA VAL A 101 4.17 7.31 3.95
C VAL A 101 4.31 5.93 4.58
N LEU A 102 4.86 4.96 3.83
CA LEU A 102 5.10 3.61 4.33
C LEU A 102 6.23 3.56 5.37
N VAL A 103 7.18 4.49 5.37
CA VAL A 103 8.20 4.60 6.44
C VAL A 103 7.51 4.79 7.78
N THR A 104 6.65 5.81 7.89
CA THR A 104 5.95 6.10 9.15
C THR A 104 5.08 4.93 9.61
N GLN A 105 4.38 4.27 8.68
CA GLN A 105 3.53 3.13 9.01
C GLN A 105 4.34 1.90 9.46
N ARG A 106 5.40 1.54 8.74
CA ARG A 106 6.24 0.37 9.10
C ARG A 106 7.00 0.61 10.39
N SER A 107 7.57 1.81 10.58
CA SER A 107 8.26 2.16 11.81
C SER A 107 7.35 2.04 13.03
N ARG A 108 6.11 2.55 12.94
CA ARG A 108 5.11 2.40 14.00
C ARG A 108 4.80 0.93 14.28
N LEU A 109 4.59 0.12 13.26
CA LEU A 109 4.28 -1.30 13.43
C LEU A 109 5.44 -2.05 14.11
N ILE A 110 6.67 -1.81 13.65
CA ILE A 110 7.88 -2.42 14.23
C ILE A 110 8.05 -1.95 15.68
N PHE A 111 7.81 -0.67 15.97
CA PHE A 111 7.85 -0.15 17.33
C PHE A 111 6.83 -0.84 18.23
N CYS A 112 5.55 -0.90 17.83
CA CYS A 112 4.50 -1.52 18.63
C CYS A 112 4.77 -3.01 18.88
N ILE A 113 5.17 -3.76 17.84
CA ILE A 113 5.51 -5.19 17.98
C ILE A 113 6.75 -5.40 18.84
N ASN A 114 7.68 -4.45 18.94
CA ASN A 114 8.81 -4.60 19.86
C ASN A 114 8.49 -4.16 21.29
N PHE A 115 7.71 -3.10 21.45
CA PHE A 115 7.26 -2.61 22.75
C PHE A 115 6.43 -3.67 23.50
N SER A 116 5.53 -4.38 22.81
CA SER A 116 4.76 -5.49 23.39
C SER A 116 5.62 -6.64 23.92
N PHE A 117 6.92 -6.67 23.58
CA PHE A 117 7.85 -7.74 23.90
C PHE A 117 9.06 -7.25 24.71
N HIS A 118 8.97 -6.06 25.33
CA HIS A 118 9.99 -5.51 26.25
C HIS A 118 11.41 -5.33 25.65
N GLU A 119 11.55 -5.21 24.33
CA GLU A 119 12.83 -4.83 23.69
C GLU A 119 12.83 -3.36 23.23
N SER A 120 13.85 -2.60 23.64
CA SER A 120 14.02 -1.19 23.27
C SER A 120 14.81 -1.05 21.96
N PHE A 121 14.13 -0.85 20.85
CA PHE A 121 14.73 -0.45 19.56
C PHE A 121 14.75 1.08 19.43
N SER A 122 15.85 1.66 18.93
CA SER A 122 15.82 3.04 18.41
C SER A 122 15.56 2.95 16.93
N ILE A 123 14.38 3.41 16.54
CA ILE A 123 13.95 3.46 15.15
C ILE A 123 14.20 4.89 14.66
N SER A 124 15.11 5.06 13.70
CA SER A 124 15.26 6.32 13.00
C SER A 124 14.55 6.23 11.65
N CYS A 125 13.55 7.10 11.44
CA CYS A 125 12.74 7.13 10.23
C CYS A 125 13.31 8.04 9.12
N ASP A 126 14.35 8.81 9.42
CA ASP A 126 14.90 9.77 8.48
C ASP A 126 16.41 10.05 8.70
N PHE A 127 17.11 10.28 7.59
CA PHE A 127 18.54 10.60 7.55
C PHE A 127 18.82 12.05 7.96
N MET A 128 17.92 13.02 7.78
CA MET A 128 18.13 14.37 8.32
C MET A 128 17.98 14.40 9.85
N CYS A 129 17.05 13.62 10.41
CA CYS A 129 16.99 13.36 11.85
C CYS A 129 18.29 12.70 12.36
N LEU A 130 18.87 11.78 11.58
CA LEU A 130 20.17 11.18 11.88
C LEU A 130 21.26 12.26 11.88
N ARG A 131 21.37 13.10 10.86
CA ARG A 131 22.38 14.17 10.75
C ARG A 131 22.32 15.18 11.92
N ARG A 132 21.13 15.47 12.45
CA ARG A 132 20.94 16.30 13.66
C ARG A 132 21.31 15.55 14.94
N LYS A 133 20.91 14.28 15.09
CA LYS A 133 21.22 13.46 16.28
C LYS A 133 22.71 13.11 16.41
N TRP A 134 23.45 12.93 15.31
CA TRP A 134 24.91 12.71 15.39
C TRP A 134 25.70 13.94 15.89
N LYS A 135 25.09 15.12 15.90
CA LYS A 135 25.66 16.33 16.52
C LYS A 135 25.33 16.48 18.01
N PHE A 136 24.38 15.70 18.54
CA PHE A 136 23.97 15.74 19.94
C PHE A 136 24.20 14.36 20.60
N PRO A 137 25.30 14.18 21.36
CA PRO A 137 25.66 12.90 21.95
C PRO A 137 24.88 12.55 23.24
N SER A 138 23.64 13.01 23.38
CA SER A 138 22.88 12.89 24.61
C SER A 138 21.52 12.20 24.40
N VAL A 139 21.34 11.10 25.13
CA VAL A 139 20.09 10.34 25.36
C VAL A 139 19.73 9.29 24.29
N PHE A 140 20.41 8.14 24.31
CA PHE A 140 19.81 6.78 24.30
C PHE A 140 20.94 5.74 24.20
N PHE A 141 21.48 5.33 25.34
CA PHE A 141 22.72 4.52 25.43
C PHE A 141 22.53 3.00 25.24
N PHE A 142 21.32 2.51 24.95
CA PHE A 142 21.04 1.06 24.90
C PHE A 142 20.29 0.56 23.66
N SER A 143 20.20 1.37 22.61
CA SER A 143 19.25 1.11 21.53
C SER A 143 19.86 0.34 20.35
N LEU A 144 19.19 -0.74 19.93
CA LEU A 144 19.41 -1.41 18.65
C LEU A 144 19.20 -0.40 17.51
N GLN A 145 20.15 -0.30 16.57
CA GLN A 145 20.09 0.66 15.46
C GLN A 145 19.36 0.06 14.26
N LEU A 146 18.03 0.20 14.25
CA LEU A 146 17.21 -0.05 13.08
C LEU A 146 16.94 1.28 12.35
N LEU A 147 17.33 1.34 11.08
CA LEU A 147 17.06 2.47 10.21
C LEU A 147 15.95 2.08 9.24
N VAL A 148 14.82 2.77 9.28
CA VAL A 148 13.73 2.57 8.32
C VAL A 148 13.72 3.76 7.38
N MET A 149 13.89 3.53 6.08
CA MET A 149 14.04 4.62 5.11
C MET A 149 13.60 4.21 3.71
N THR A 150 13.55 5.16 2.79
CA THR A 150 13.35 4.85 1.37
C THR A 150 14.65 4.39 0.71
N PRO A 151 14.58 3.64 -0.40
CA PRO A 151 15.76 3.17 -1.14
C PRO A 151 16.64 4.32 -1.65
N GLN A 152 16.03 5.45 -2.02
CA GLN A 152 16.75 6.63 -2.48
C GLN A 152 17.67 7.20 -1.39
N ILE A 153 17.16 7.29 -0.16
CA ILE A 153 17.94 7.78 0.99
C ILE A 153 19.17 6.89 1.24
N LEU A 154 19.01 5.56 1.23
CA LEU A 154 20.14 4.65 1.41
C LEU A 154 21.14 4.78 0.25
N LEU A 155 20.65 4.86 -0.99
CA LEU A 155 21.50 4.99 -2.16
C LEU A 155 22.38 6.25 -2.08
N ASP A 156 21.79 7.38 -1.71
CA ASP A 156 22.52 8.65 -1.56
C ASP A 156 23.49 8.59 -0.37
N ALA A 157 23.10 7.96 0.74
CA ALA A 157 23.98 7.76 1.90
C ALA A 157 25.21 6.90 1.56
N LEU A 158 25.04 5.86 0.73
CA LEU A 158 26.15 5.03 0.22
C LEU A 158 27.04 5.80 -0.75
N ARG A 159 26.46 6.54 -1.70
CA ARG A 159 27.21 7.37 -2.68
C ARG A 159 28.04 8.46 -2.03
N HIS A 160 27.50 9.10 -0.99
CA HIS A 160 28.22 10.13 -0.23
C HIS A 160 29.08 9.56 0.91
N SER A 161 29.18 8.22 1.03
CA SER A 161 29.96 7.54 2.08
C SER A 161 29.54 7.90 3.52
N PHE A 162 28.31 8.36 3.72
CA PHE A 162 27.74 8.58 5.06
C PHE A 162 27.40 7.27 5.77
N LEU A 163 27.08 6.24 4.99
CA LEU A 163 26.93 4.88 5.47
C LEU A 163 27.78 3.98 4.59
N LYS A 164 28.46 2.99 5.20
CA LYS A 164 29.23 1.99 4.47
C LYS A 164 28.50 0.66 4.50
N LEU A 165 28.53 -0.08 3.39
CA LEU A 165 27.79 -1.33 3.26
C LEU A 165 28.24 -2.38 4.31
N ASP A 166 29.52 -2.36 4.71
CA ASP A 166 30.12 -3.25 5.71
C ASP A 166 29.63 -3.01 7.16
N THR A 167 29.07 -1.83 7.43
CA THR A 167 28.42 -1.52 8.71
C THR A 167 26.99 -2.06 8.78
N ILE A 168 26.40 -2.48 7.66
CA ILE A 168 25.05 -3.03 7.61
C ILE A 168 25.12 -4.55 7.77
N LYS A 169 24.43 -5.10 8.77
CA LYS A 169 24.39 -6.57 8.98
C LYS A 169 23.22 -7.24 8.29
N LEU A 170 22.10 -6.53 8.19
CA LEU A 170 20.88 -7.00 7.56
C LEU A 170 20.27 -5.85 6.77
N LEU A 171 19.94 -6.11 5.51
CA LEU A 171 19.31 -5.17 4.58
C LEU A 171 18.00 -5.79 4.10
N ILE A 172 16.90 -5.21 4.56
CA ILE A 172 15.54 -5.69 4.31
C ILE A 172 14.91 -4.84 3.20
N PHE A 173 14.37 -5.47 2.17
CA PHE A 173 13.70 -4.82 1.04
C PHE A 173 12.21 -5.13 1.07
N ASP A 174 11.37 -4.19 1.52
CA ASP A 174 9.91 -4.29 1.35
C ASP A 174 9.53 -4.06 -0.11
N GLU A 175 8.56 -4.80 -0.63
CA GLU A 175 8.20 -4.80 -2.05
C GLU A 175 9.41 -4.92 -2.99
N CYS A 176 10.29 -5.88 -2.69
CA CYS A 176 11.58 -6.07 -3.38
C CYS A 176 11.45 -6.36 -4.89
N HIS A 177 10.25 -6.69 -5.38
CA HIS A 177 9.95 -6.82 -6.81
C HIS A 177 10.20 -5.51 -7.59
N ASN A 178 10.31 -4.38 -6.90
CA ASN A 178 10.66 -3.08 -7.44
C ASN A 178 12.15 -2.93 -7.76
N ALA A 179 13.00 -3.86 -7.32
CA ALA A 179 14.43 -3.91 -7.66
C ALA A 179 14.61 -4.30 -9.13
N ARG A 180 14.44 -3.34 -10.05
CA ARG A 180 14.58 -3.53 -11.50
C ARG A 180 15.15 -2.31 -12.18
N GLY A 181 15.74 -2.50 -13.36
CA GLY A 181 16.26 -1.42 -14.20
C GLY A 181 17.19 -0.49 -13.41
N ARG A 182 16.86 0.80 -13.38
CA ARG A 182 17.59 1.83 -12.63
C ARG A 182 16.84 2.32 -11.38
N SER A 183 15.96 1.48 -10.84
CA SER A 183 15.33 1.78 -9.54
C SER A 183 16.41 1.93 -8.47
N PRO A 184 16.18 2.74 -7.41
CA PRO A 184 17.20 2.90 -6.38
C PRO A 184 17.50 1.58 -5.65
N TYR A 185 16.51 0.69 -5.53
CA TYR A 185 16.72 -0.69 -5.06
C TYR A 185 17.74 -1.45 -5.91
N ALA A 186 17.59 -1.41 -7.25
CA ALA A 186 18.54 -2.06 -8.16
C ALA A 186 19.93 -1.41 -8.08
N CYS A 187 19.99 -0.08 -8.04
CA CYS A 187 21.24 0.67 -7.93
C CYS A 187 22.03 0.31 -6.67
N ILE A 188 21.39 0.18 -5.50
CA ILE A 188 22.06 -0.28 -4.27
C ILE A 188 22.77 -1.63 -4.50
N MET A 189 22.08 -2.58 -5.15
CA MET A 189 22.66 -3.89 -5.42
C MET A 189 23.79 -3.83 -6.47
N THR A 190 23.58 -3.13 -7.59
CA THR A 190 24.53 -3.11 -8.70
C THR A 190 25.75 -2.23 -8.47
N GLU A 191 25.58 -1.10 -7.79
CA GLU A 191 26.65 -0.11 -7.58
C GLU A 191 27.50 -0.43 -6.34
N PHE A 192 26.92 -1.09 -5.32
CA PHE A 192 27.59 -1.32 -4.04
C PHE A 192 27.73 -2.80 -3.69
N TYR A 193 26.63 -3.56 -3.68
CA TYR A 193 26.66 -4.95 -3.22
C TYR A 193 27.45 -5.89 -4.14
N HIS A 194 27.12 -5.90 -5.44
CA HIS A 194 27.76 -6.80 -6.43
C HIS A 194 29.24 -6.53 -6.65
N PRO A 195 29.73 -5.28 -6.73
CA PRO A 195 31.15 -5.01 -6.81
C PRO A 195 31.92 -5.57 -5.61
N GLN A 196 31.40 -5.38 -4.40
CA GLN A 196 32.02 -5.89 -3.17
C GLN A 196 31.97 -7.42 -3.07
N LEU A 197 30.90 -8.04 -3.58
CA LEU A 197 30.78 -9.50 -3.68
C LEU A 197 31.86 -10.10 -4.59
N ARG A 198 32.25 -9.41 -5.67
CA ARG A 198 33.27 -9.88 -6.61
C ARG A 198 34.70 -9.65 -6.14
N SER A 199 34.92 -8.62 -5.31
CA SER A 199 36.26 -8.27 -4.82
C SER A 199 36.71 -9.09 -3.62
N ASP A 200 35.88 -10.02 -3.12
CA ASP A 200 36.13 -10.91 -1.96
C ASP A 200 36.65 -10.19 -0.69
N SER A 201 36.36 -8.89 -0.62
CA SER A 201 36.94 -7.93 0.32
C SER A 201 35.82 -7.02 0.83
N ALA A 202 34.90 -7.59 1.62
CA ALA A 202 34.08 -6.87 2.60
C ALA A 202 33.12 -7.84 3.31
N LEU A 203 32.77 -7.51 4.55
CA LEU A 203 31.59 -8.08 5.21
C LEU A 203 30.34 -7.57 4.49
N LEU A 204 29.62 -8.43 3.78
CA LEU A 204 28.37 -8.04 3.13
C LEU A 204 27.15 -8.22 4.06
N PRO A 205 26.12 -7.35 3.94
CA PRO A 205 24.87 -7.53 4.66
C PRO A 205 24.14 -8.81 4.19
N ARG A 206 23.40 -9.42 5.12
CA ARG A 206 22.34 -10.38 4.74
C ARG A 206 21.26 -9.62 3.99
N ILE A 207 20.86 -10.12 2.83
CA ILE A 207 19.74 -9.59 2.05
C ILE A 207 18.48 -10.36 2.38
N PHE A 208 17.41 -9.64 2.72
CA PHE A 208 16.09 -10.20 2.97
C PHE A 208 15.02 -9.42 2.20
N GLY A 209 14.43 -10.04 1.17
CA GLY A 209 13.37 -9.44 0.36
C GLY A 209 11.99 -9.87 0.82
N LEU A 210 11.04 -8.94 0.85
CA LEU A 210 9.63 -9.21 1.05
C LEU A 210 8.87 -8.84 -0.23
N THR A 211 7.98 -9.71 -0.70
CA THR A 211 7.09 -9.35 -1.82
C THR A 211 5.80 -10.17 -1.80
N ALA A 212 4.70 -9.54 -2.21
CA ALA A 212 3.44 -10.23 -2.53
C ALA A 212 3.37 -10.71 -3.98
N SER A 213 4.28 -10.27 -4.84
CA SER A 213 4.38 -10.72 -6.23
C SER A 213 5.80 -10.49 -6.71
N PRO A 214 6.55 -11.51 -7.15
CA PRO A 214 7.90 -11.30 -7.65
C PRO A 214 7.90 -10.58 -9.01
N ILE A 215 6.75 -10.39 -9.67
CA ILE A 215 6.69 -9.97 -11.08
C ILE A 215 5.59 -8.92 -11.32
N ASN A 216 6.00 -7.72 -11.76
CA ASN A 216 5.10 -6.61 -12.07
C ASN A 216 4.48 -6.60 -13.49
N SER A 217 4.70 -7.62 -14.32
CA SER A 217 4.20 -7.58 -15.69
C SER A 217 2.77 -8.10 -15.80
N LYS A 218 1.87 -7.22 -16.25
CA LYS A 218 0.54 -7.58 -16.74
C LYS A 218 0.69 -8.46 -17.99
N GLY A 219 0.24 -9.70 -17.93
CA GLY A 219 0.01 -10.61 -19.06
C GLY A 219 1.16 -10.76 -20.08
N SER A 220 1.94 -11.85 -19.97
CA SER A 220 2.60 -12.41 -21.16
C SER A 220 2.62 -13.93 -21.08
N SER A 221 2.04 -14.55 -22.09
CA SER A 221 1.51 -15.92 -22.12
C SER A 221 2.54 -17.05 -22.23
N SER A 222 3.66 -17.02 -21.48
CA SER A 222 4.49 -18.22 -21.37
C SER A 222 5.19 -18.37 -20.01
N SER A 223 5.07 -19.56 -19.41
CA SER A 223 5.74 -19.97 -18.17
C SER A 223 7.25 -19.66 -18.18
N ASN A 224 7.90 -19.85 -19.32
CA ASN A 224 9.32 -19.58 -19.52
C ASN A 224 9.72 -18.11 -19.28
N LYS A 225 8.84 -17.13 -19.56
CA LYS A 225 9.13 -15.71 -19.30
C LYS A 225 9.07 -15.39 -17.81
N TYR A 226 8.20 -16.03 -17.05
CA TYR A 226 8.09 -15.82 -15.60
C TYR A 226 9.33 -16.36 -14.87
N GLY A 227 9.78 -17.58 -15.22
CA GLY A 227 11.00 -18.16 -14.67
C GLY A 227 12.21 -17.26 -14.89
N LYS A 228 12.39 -16.71 -16.11
CA LYS A 228 13.48 -15.75 -16.40
C LYS A 228 13.42 -14.50 -15.53
N LYS A 229 12.25 -13.89 -15.34
CA LYS A 229 12.11 -12.68 -14.49
C LYS A 229 12.36 -12.95 -13.02
N ILE A 230 12.00 -14.14 -12.53
CA ILE A 230 12.33 -14.56 -11.17
C ILE A 230 13.84 -14.73 -11.04
N LEU A 231 14.48 -15.43 -11.98
CA LEU A 231 15.93 -15.60 -12.00
C LEU A 231 16.69 -14.27 -12.10
N GLU A 232 16.19 -13.32 -12.88
CA GLU A 232 16.74 -11.96 -12.95
C GLU A 232 16.67 -11.26 -11.59
N LEU A 233 15.54 -11.36 -10.89
CA LEU A 233 15.38 -10.79 -9.55
C LEU A 233 16.28 -11.50 -8.52
N GLU A 234 16.33 -12.84 -8.54
CA GLU A 234 17.21 -13.63 -7.68
C GLU A 234 18.69 -13.25 -7.87
N SER A 235 19.11 -13.12 -9.13
CA SER A 235 20.49 -12.77 -9.49
C SER A 235 20.82 -11.33 -9.06
N LEU A 236 19.91 -10.38 -9.30
CA LEU A 236 20.10 -9.00 -8.90
C LEU A 236 20.17 -8.87 -7.37
N MET A 237 19.30 -9.57 -6.64
CA MET A 237 19.24 -9.51 -5.18
C MET A 237 20.23 -10.45 -4.50
N ASN A 238 20.98 -11.24 -5.27
CA ASN A 238 21.82 -12.35 -4.78
C ASN A 238 21.07 -13.21 -3.75
N SER A 239 19.81 -13.55 -4.03
CA SER A 239 18.87 -14.15 -3.07
C SER A 239 18.06 -15.28 -3.71
N LYS A 240 17.58 -16.23 -2.90
CA LYS A 240 16.65 -17.29 -3.33
C LYS A 240 15.21 -16.99 -2.97
N VAL A 241 14.29 -17.20 -3.90
CA VAL A 241 12.86 -17.03 -3.64
C VAL A 241 12.34 -18.20 -2.83
N TYR A 242 11.74 -17.89 -1.69
CA TYR A 242 11.00 -18.82 -0.85
C TYR A 242 9.50 -18.55 -0.98
N THR A 243 8.74 -19.62 -1.18
CA THR A 243 7.28 -19.62 -1.09
C THR A 243 6.81 -20.93 -0.46
N VAL A 244 5.55 -20.98 -0.03
CA VAL A 244 4.99 -22.20 0.60
C VAL A 244 4.71 -23.23 -0.48
N ALA A 245 5.05 -24.50 -0.21
CA ALA A 245 4.86 -25.59 -1.17
C ALA A 245 3.37 -25.85 -1.51
N HIS A 246 2.48 -25.68 -0.53
CA HIS A 246 1.05 -25.92 -0.69
C HIS A 246 0.25 -24.72 -0.18
N GLU A 247 -0.67 -24.24 -1.02
CA GLU A 247 -1.60 -23.15 -0.70
C GLU A 247 -2.53 -23.49 0.48
N SER A 248 -2.79 -24.78 0.72
CA SER A 248 -3.60 -25.25 1.86
C SER A 248 -3.08 -24.74 3.21
N VAL A 249 -1.76 -24.67 3.39
CA VAL A 249 -1.13 -24.18 4.61
C VAL A 249 -1.41 -22.69 4.82
N LEU A 250 -1.51 -21.91 3.74
CA LEU A 250 -1.89 -20.50 3.82
C LEU A 250 -3.41 -20.36 4.02
N ALA A 251 -4.21 -21.24 3.41
CA ALA A 251 -5.67 -21.20 3.45
C ALA A 251 -6.25 -21.43 4.86
N GLU A 252 -5.50 -22.08 5.76
CA GLU A 252 -5.85 -22.20 7.17
C GLU A 252 -5.87 -20.85 7.90
N PHE A 253 -5.10 -19.86 7.43
CA PHE A 253 -4.89 -18.60 8.13
C PHE A 253 -5.22 -17.35 7.31
N ILE A 254 -5.44 -17.50 6.00
CA ILE A 254 -5.70 -16.43 5.05
C ILE A 254 -6.96 -16.80 4.26
N PRO A 255 -7.97 -15.93 4.19
CA PRO A 255 -9.16 -16.20 3.40
C PRO A 255 -8.87 -16.07 1.90
N PHE A 256 -9.09 -17.14 1.16
CA PHE A 256 -8.98 -17.16 -0.31
C PHE A 256 -10.35 -16.95 -0.97
N ALA A 257 -10.43 -16.00 -1.91
CA ALA A 257 -11.63 -15.79 -2.71
C ALA A 257 -11.76 -16.86 -3.80
N LYS A 258 -12.90 -17.56 -3.85
CA LYS A 258 -13.21 -18.49 -4.95
C LYS A 258 -13.71 -17.72 -6.17
N THR A 259 -12.84 -17.52 -7.15
CA THR A 259 -13.23 -16.89 -8.43
C THR A 259 -14.19 -17.79 -9.21
N LYS A 260 -15.38 -17.29 -9.50
CA LYS A 260 -16.34 -17.94 -10.40
C LYS A 260 -16.43 -17.14 -11.69
N LEU A 261 -16.04 -17.74 -12.80
CA LEU A 261 -16.21 -17.15 -14.13
C LEU A 261 -17.64 -17.38 -14.60
N LYS A 262 -18.38 -16.29 -14.86
CA LYS A 262 -19.70 -16.34 -15.49
C LYS A 262 -19.61 -15.69 -16.86
N PHE A 263 -19.98 -16.43 -17.89
CA PHE A 263 -20.05 -15.94 -19.25
C PHE A 263 -21.50 -15.56 -19.55
N TYR A 264 -21.70 -14.39 -20.13
CA TYR A 264 -23.00 -13.93 -20.60
C TYR A 264 -22.93 -13.66 -22.10
N LYS A 265 -24.03 -13.90 -22.80
CA LYS A 265 -24.16 -13.47 -24.20
C LYS A 265 -24.39 -11.96 -24.18
N HIS A 266 -23.47 -11.21 -24.79
CA HIS A 266 -23.69 -9.78 -25.00
C HIS A 266 -24.88 -9.63 -25.95
N VAL A 267 -25.94 -8.95 -25.49
CA VAL A 267 -27.06 -8.55 -26.33
C VAL A 267 -26.97 -7.04 -26.43
N ASP A 268 -26.61 -6.56 -27.62
CA ASP A 268 -26.56 -5.12 -27.87
C ASP A 268 -27.94 -4.52 -27.69
N MET A 269 -27.97 -3.31 -27.13
CA MET A 269 -29.20 -2.53 -27.10
C MET A 269 -29.66 -2.28 -28.53
N PRO A 270 -30.97 -2.46 -28.84
CA PRO A 270 -31.50 -2.09 -30.14
C PRO A 270 -31.13 -0.63 -30.46
N PRO A 271 -30.51 -0.34 -31.63
CA PRO A 271 -30.01 1.01 -31.95
C PRO A 271 -31.08 2.10 -31.85
N ALA A 272 -32.32 1.78 -32.22
CA ALA A 272 -33.46 2.69 -32.11
C ALA A 272 -33.76 3.09 -30.65
N LEU A 273 -33.64 2.14 -29.71
CA LEU A 273 -33.83 2.40 -28.29
C LEU A 273 -32.69 3.27 -27.74
N PHE A 274 -31.45 2.97 -28.12
CA PHE A 274 -30.28 3.76 -27.72
C PHE A 274 -30.42 5.22 -28.18
N VAL A 275 -30.73 5.46 -29.46
CA VAL A 275 -30.91 6.82 -30.00
C VAL A 275 -32.02 7.56 -29.24
N LYS A 276 -33.17 6.90 -29.00
CA LYS A 276 -34.28 7.49 -28.26
C LYS A 276 -33.87 7.93 -26.85
N LEU A 277 -33.13 7.09 -26.13
CA LEU A 277 -32.68 7.35 -24.76
C LEU A 277 -31.57 8.41 -24.71
N ALA A 278 -30.60 8.34 -25.62
CA ALA A 278 -29.52 9.32 -25.74
C ALA A 278 -30.07 10.71 -26.08
N ASP A 279 -31.06 10.80 -26.97
CA ASP A 279 -31.70 12.07 -27.29
C ASP A 279 -32.56 12.58 -26.12
N HIS A 280 -33.16 11.69 -25.33
CA HIS A 280 -33.81 12.10 -24.09
C HIS A 280 -32.80 12.69 -23.10
N LEU A 281 -31.66 12.04 -22.88
CA LEU A 281 -30.58 12.56 -22.03
C LEU A 281 -30.10 13.94 -22.49
N LYS A 282 -29.91 14.14 -23.80
CA LYS A 282 -29.49 15.44 -24.35
C LYS A 282 -30.54 16.52 -24.09
N ARG A 283 -31.83 16.21 -24.28
CA ARG A 283 -32.93 17.14 -23.99
C ARG A 283 -33.02 17.47 -22.51
N ALA A 284 -32.91 16.47 -21.64
CA ALA A 284 -32.92 16.68 -20.18
C ALA A 284 -31.74 17.54 -19.72
N LYS A 285 -30.55 17.35 -20.31
CA LYS A 285 -29.39 18.20 -20.06
C LYS A 285 -29.66 19.64 -20.48
N LEU A 286 -30.13 19.86 -21.71
CA LEU A 286 -30.40 21.20 -22.24
C LEU A 286 -31.45 21.94 -21.39
N LYS A 287 -32.53 21.27 -21.00
CA LYS A 287 -33.58 21.82 -20.12
C LYS A 287 -33.00 22.30 -18.79
N ASN A 288 -32.15 21.50 -18.14
CA ASN A 288 -31.54 21.86 -16.86
C ASN A 288 -30.48 22.97 -16.99
N GLU A 289 -29.70 22.98 -18.09
CA GLU A 289 -28.76 24.08 -18.37
C GLU A 289 -29.48 25.41 -18.66
N GLN A 290 -30.66 25.38 -19.30
CA GLN A 290 -31.49 26.56 -19.52
C GLN A 290 -32.09 27.07 -18.20
N SER A 291 -32.66 26.18 -17.37
CA SER A 291 -33.17 26.56 -16.06
C SER A 291 -32.08 27.16 -15.15
N LEU A 292 -30.84 26.67 -15.23
CA LEU A 292 -29.69 27.25 -14.50
C LEU A 292 -29.37 28.68 -14.94
N LYS A 293 -29.36 28.93 -16.26
CA LYS A 293 -29.09 30.26 -16.83
C LYS A 293 -30.18 31.29 -16.54
N GLU A 294 -31.43 30.85 -16.44
CA GLU A 294 -32.56 31.71 -16.09
C GLU A 294 -32.57 32.12 -14.61
N LEU A 295 -31.93 31.33 -13.74
CA LEU A 295 -31.94 31.55 -12.29
C LEU A 295 -30.88 32.54 -11.80
N HIS A 296 -29.71 32.67 -12.44
CA HIS A 296 -28.61 33.55 -11.98
C HIS A 296 -27.65 33.99 -13.11
N PRO A 297 -27.62 35.27 -13.54
CA PRO A 297 -26.76 35.69 -14.65
C PRO A 297 -25.25 35.82 -14.36
N GLU A 298 -24.79 35.94 -13.10
CA GLU A 298 -23.36 36.20 -12.80
C GLU A 298 -22.89 35.63 -11.44
N ASP A 299 -22.73 34.30 -11.32
CA ASP A 299 -22.14 33.71 -10.11
C ASP A 299 -21.27 32.46 -10.36
N THR A 300 -20.17 32.33 -9.63
CA THR A 300 -19.25 31.16 -9.65
C THR A 300 -19.94 29.83 -9.30
N ALA A 301 -21.10 29.88 -8.64
CA ALA A 301 -21.94 28.74 -8.31
C ALA A 301 -22.64 28.12 -9.54
N GLU A 302 -23.01 28.94 -10.54
CA GLU A 302 -23.64 28.47 -11.78
C GLU A 302 -22.67 27.62 -12.61
N GLU A 303 -21.42 28.10 -12.75
CA GLU A 303 -20.38 27.37 -13.49
C GLU A 303 -20.07 26.02 -12.83
N SER A 304 -20.08 25.97 -11.50
CA SER A 304 -19.94 24.74 -10.71
C SER A 304 -21.12 23.78 -10.92
N ALA A 305 -22.35 24.28 -10.97
CA ALA A 305 -23.55 23.49 -11.23
C ALA A 305 -23.58 22.92 -12.66
N LEU A 306 -23.25 23.73 -13.68
CA LEU A 306 -23.14 23.31 -15.08
C LEU A 306 -22.08 22.21 -15.27
N LYS A 307 -20.91 22.35 -14.61
CA LYS A 307 -19.87 21.30 -14.59
C LYS A 307 -20.39 20.01 -13.98
N LYS A 308 -21.18 20.08 -12.90
CA LYS A 308 -21.80 18.91 -12.25
C LYS A 308 -22.82 18.23 -13.16
N VAL A 309 -23.74 18.97 -13.77
CA VAL A 309 -24.75 18.44 -14.72
C VAL A 309 -24.05 17.79 -15.92
N SER A 310 -23.01 18.42 -16.47
CA SER A 310 -22.23 17.84 -17.56
C SER A 310 -21.52 16.54 -17.17
N LYS A 311 -20.99 16.45 -15.94
CA LYS A 311 -20.39 15.22 -15.41
C LYS A 311 -21.43 14.12 -15.23
N LEU A 312 -22.62 14.43 -14.73
CA LEU A 312 -23.72 13.48 -14.60
C LEU A 312 -24.21 12.96 -15.94
N PHE A 313 -24.37 13.84 -16.93
CA PHE A 313 -24.69 13.45 -18.30
C PHE A 313 -23.64 12.49 -18.86
N ALA A 314 -22.34 12.78 -18.67
CA ALA A 314 -21.27 11.89 -19.12
C ALA A 314 -21.34 10.51 -18.42
N THR A 315 -21.62 10.48 -17.11
CA THR A 315 -21.83 9.23 -16.36
C THR A 315 -23.01 8.43 -16.92
N PHE A 316 -24.17 9.06 -17.14
CA PHE A 316 -25.35 8.37 -17.68
C PHE A 316 -25.13 7.87 -19.11
N MET A 317 -24.44 8.65 -19.95
CA MET A 317 -24.06 8.22 -21.31
C MET A 317 -23.10 7.03 -21.29
N TYR A 318 -22.12 7.03 -20.38
CA TYR A 318 -21.21 5.90 -20.19
C TYR A 318 -21.98 4.66 -19.74
N CYS A 319 -22.85 4.78 -18.73
CA CYS A 319 -23.68 3.66 -18.29
C CYS A 319 -24.55 3.13 -19.43
N LEU A 320 -25.16 4.01 -20.23
CA LEU A 320 -26.02 3.61 -21.35
C LEU A 320 -25.24 2.87 -22.44
N THR A 321 -23.99 3.28 -22.71
CA THR A 321 -23.16 2.77 -23.81
C THR A 321 -22.42 1.49 -23.42
N ASP A 322 -21.77 1.48 -22.26
CA ASP A 322 -20.83 0.41 -21.86
C ASP A 322 -21.45 -0.60 -20.89
N LEU A 323 -22.49 -0.21 -20.14
CA LEU A 323 -23.08 -1.02 -19.06
C LEU A 323 -24.53 -1.45 -19.35
N GLY A 324 -25.22 -0.77 -20.27
CA GLY A 324 -26.60 -1.04 -20.69
C GLY A 324 -27.68 -0.25 -19.92
N VAL A 325 -28.91 -0.28 -20.46
CA VAL A 325 -30.06 0.54 -19.97
C VAL A 325 -30.34 0.32 -18.48
N TRP A 326 -30.27 -0.92 -18.01
CA TRP A 326 -30.60 -1.25 -16.62
C TRP A 326 -29.63 -0.61 -15.63
N LEU A 327 -28.32 -0.63 -15.93
CA LEU A 327 -27.32 0.03 -15.08
C LEU A 327 -27.40 1.55 -15.19
N ALA A 328 -27.75 2.08 -16.36
CA ALA A 328 -28.04 3.51 -16.52
C ALA A 328 -29.27 3.95 -15.69
N LEU A 329 -30.32 3.13 -15.65
CA LEU A 329 -31.51 3.33 -14.80
C LEU A 329 -31.14 3.34 -13.31
N LYS A 330 -30.36 2.35 -12.86
CA LYS A 330 -29.92 2.27 -11.46
C LYS A 330 -28.97 3.40 -11.07
N ALA A 331 -28.14 3.87 -11.99
CA ALA A 331 -27.34 5.07 -11.76
C ALA A 331 -28.21 6.31 -11.57
N ALA A 332 -29.23 6.51 -12.42
CA ALA A 332 -30.17 7.63 -12.28
C ALA A 332 -30.98 7.55 -10.98
N GLU A 333 -31.48 6.36 -10.63
CA GLU A 333 -32.21 6.10 -9.37
C GLU A 333 -31.38 6.38 -8.12
N SER A 334 -30.10 5.99 -8.14
CA SER A 334 -29.20 6.20 -7.00
C SER A 334 -28.94 7.69 -6.77
N ILE A 335 -28.76 8.45 -7.85
CA ILE A 335 -28.44 9.88 -7.79
C ILE A 335 -29.68 10.72 -7.49
N SER A 336 -30.88 10.29 -7.91
CA SER A 336 -32.13 10.96 -7.57
C SER A 336 -32.50 10.80 -6.09
N ARG A 337 -31.96 9.80 -5.39
CA ARG A 337 -32.18 9.60 -3.95
C ARG A 337 -31.23 10.49 -3.12
N THR A 338 -31.81 11.25 -2.20
CA THR A 338 -31.12 12.26 -1.36
C THR A 338 -29.92 11.72 -0.58
N GLU A 339 -29.89 10.42 -0.26
CA GLU A 339 -28.85 9.77 0.55
C GLU A 339 -27.50 9.60 -0.18
N ALA A 340 -27.45 9.64 -1.51
CA ALA A 340 -26.20 9.45 -2.28
C ALA A 340 -25.30 10.70 -2.36
N HIS A 341 -25.79 11.87 -1.91
CA HIS A 341 -25.09 13.15 -2.07
C HIS A 341 -23.79 13.25 -1.27
N HIS A 342 -23.73 12.71 -0.05
CA HIS A 342 -22.52 12.76 0.78
C HIS A 342 -21.37 11.91 0.22
N LEU A 343 -21.69 10.81 -0.47
CA LEU A 343 -20.70 9.85 -0.98
C LEU A 343 -19.96 10.34 -2.23
N PHE A 344 -20.58 11.20 -3.05
CA PHE A 344 -20.00 11.63 -4.32
C PHE A 344 -19.60 13.11 -4.36
N TRP A 345 -20.20 13.98 -3.54
CA TRP A 345 -20.19 15.42 -3.85
C TRP A 345 -19.78 16.37 -2.72
N GLY A 346 -19.44 15.85 -1.54
CA GLY A 346 -19.03 16.68 -0.40
C GLY A 346 -20.14 17.64 0.07
N ASN A 347 -19.89 18.37 1.16
CA ASN A 347 -20.89 19.24 1.79
C ASN A 347 -21.12 20.53 0.98
N SER A 348 -21.73 20.47 -0.21
CA SER A 348 -22.20 21.69 -0.88
C SER A 348 -23.52 22.15 -0.26
N LYS A 349 -23.52 23.30 0.42
CA LYS A 349 -24.67 23.87 1.16
C LYS A 349 -25.73 24.55 0.27
N ASP A 350 -25.60 24.50 -1.06
CA ASP A 350 -26.52 25.18 -1.97
C ASP A 350 -27.73 24.29 -2.32
N GLY A 351 -28.83 24.49 -1.59
CA GLY A 351 -30.08 23.75 -1.80
C GLY A 351 -30.69 23.89 -3.20
N ILE A 352 -30.37 24.98 -3.91
CA ILE A 352 -30.81 25.22 -5.30
C ILE A 352 -30.09 24.28 -6.27
N ILE A 353 -28.76 24.16 -6.17
CA ILE A 353 -27.95 23.24 -7.00
C ILE A 353 -28.38 21.79 -6.75
N GLN A 354 -28.66 21.46 -5.49
CA GLN A 354 -29.16 20.13 -5.11
C GLN A 354 -30.51 19.82 -5.76
N SER A 355 -31.46 20.75 -5.71
CA SER A 355 -32.78 20.60 -6.34
C SER A 355 -32.68 20.34 -7.85
N ILE A 356 -31.78 21.06 -8.53
CA ILE A 356 -31.57 20.91 -9.98
C ILE A 356 -30.94 19.57 -10.33
N ILE A 357 -29.96 19.10 -9.55
CA ILE A 357 -29.33 17.78 -9.75
C ILE A 357 -30.33 16.64 -9.56
N ILE A 358 -31.18 16.75 -8.53
CA ILE A 358 -32.24 15.77 -8.26
C ILE A 358 -33.23 15.76 -9.41
N SER A 359 -33.73 16.93 -9.82
CA SER A 359 -34.66 17.10 -10.95
C SER A 359 -34.10 16.51 -12.26
N PHE A 360 -32.84 16.79 -12.59
CA PHE A 360 -32.18 16.18 -13.75
C PHE A 360 -32.15 14.65 -13.65
N SER A 361 -31.79 14.11 -12.48
CA SER A 361 -31.66 12.66 -12.28
C SER A 361 -33.03 11.97 -12.28
N GLU A 362 -34.08 12.62 -11.77
CA GLU A 362 -35.46 12.16 -11.81
C GLU A 362 -36.00 12.12 -13.25
N ASP A 363 -35.79 13.18 -14.03
CA ASP A 363 -36.17 13.23 -15.46
C ASP A 363 -35.54 12.05 -16.22
N VAL A 364 -34.24 11.79 -15.98
CA VAL A 364 -33.53 10.66 -16.60
C VAL A 364 -34.05 9.32 -16.10
N PHE A 365 -34.30 9.17 -14.80
CA PHE A 365 -34.84 7.95 -14.22
C PHE A 365 -36.20 7.58 -14.81
N GLN A 366 -37.12 8.55 -14.95
CA GLN A 366 -38.44 8.32 -15.55
C GLN A 366 -38.33 7.87 -17.00
N ALA A 367 -37.46 8.52 -17.78
CA ALA A 367 -37.23 8.16 -19.19
C ALA A 367 -36.69 6.74 -19.35
N PHE A 368 -35.78 6.33 -18.47
CA PHE A 368 -35.18 4.99 -18.50
C PHE A 368 -36.15 3.93 -17.98
N SER A 369 -36.92 4.25 -16.94
CA SER A 369 -37.89 3.33 -16.33
C SER A 369 -38.98 2.93 -17.32
N ALA A 370 -39.44 3.88 -18.15
CA ALA A 370 -40.41 3.61 -19.21
C ALA A 370 -39.92 2.62 -20.30
N CYS A 371 -38.62 2.32 -20.34
CA CYS A 371 -38.00 1.47 -21.36
C CYS A 371 -37.50 0.12 -20.83
N VAL A 372 -37.51 -0.08 -19.51
CA VAL A 372 -37.06 -1.32 -18.87
C VAL A 372 -38.29 -2.08 -18.38
N PRO A 373 -38.51 -3.34 -18.80
CA PRO A 373 -39.61 -4.15 -18.27
C PRO A 373 -39.53 -4.23 -16.75
N SER A 374 -40.68 -4.28 -16.07
CA SER A 374 -40.67 -4.47 -14.63
C SER A 374 -39.99 -5.81 -14.30
N VAL A 375 -39.31 -5.90 -13.15
CA VAL A 375 -38.65 -7.15 -12.71
C VAL A 375 -39.66 -8.32 -12.62
N VAL A 376 -40.96 -8.00 -12.49
CA VAL A 376 -42.06 -8.97 -12.48
C VAL A 376 -42.32 -9.56 -13.87
N ASP A 377 -42.11 -8.80 -14.94
CA ASP A 377 -42.36 -9.26 -16.32
C ASP A 377 -41.26 -10.23 -16.81
N LEU A 378 -40.03 -10.07 -16.30
CA LEU A 378 -38.90 -10.94 -16.63
C LEU A 378 -38.95 -12.30 -15.91
N ALA A 379 -39.67 -12.42 -14.80
CA ALA A 379 -39.83 -13.67 -14.06
C ALA A 379 -40.90 -14.60 -14.68
N ASN A 380 -41.76 -14.08 -15.56
CA ASN A 380 -42.83 -14.82 -16.22
C ASN A 380 -42.48 -15.21 -17.68
N SER A 381 -41.25 -14.93 -18.13
CA SER A 381 -40.80 -15.17 -19.51
C SER A 381 -39.73 -16.25 -19.66
N ASP A 382 -39.53 -17.09 -18.64
CA ASP A 382 -38.67 -18.29 -18.70
C ASP A 382 -39.51 -19.58 -18.87
#